data_AF-A0AAW2N5M0-F1
#
_entry.id   AF-A0AAW2N5M0-F1
#
_cell.length_a   1.000
_cell.length_b   1.000
_cell.length_c   1.000
_cell.angle_alpha   90.00
_cell.angle_beta   90.00
_cell.angle_gamma   90.00
#
_symmetry.space_group_name_H-M   'P 1'
#
loop_
_entity.id
_entity.type
_entity.pdbx_description
1 polymer ?
#
loop_
_entity_poly.entity_id
_entity_poly.type
_entity_poly.pdbx_seq_one_letter_code
_entity_poly.pdbx_strand_id
1 'polypeptide(L)'
;MALAIAASAFSTFPNRELPRKSVPGKIATCLPKRGCLNATKGPSSVCEPLPPDRPLWFPGSSPPEWLDGSLPGDFGFDPLGLGSDPELLKWFAQAELMHARWAMLAVAGILIPEWLESLGFIENFSWYDVGAREYFADPTTLFVVQLGLMGWVEGRRWADMINPGCVDIEPTLPNKKKPKPDVGYPGGLWFDPLMWGRGSPEPVMVLRTKEIKNGRLAMLAFIGFCFQAVYTGQGPIENLMAHIADPGHCNIFSAFTSQ
;
A
#
# COMPACT_ATOMS: atom_id res chain seq x y z
N MET A 1 27.29 -9.87 -48.31
CA MET A 1 27.28 -11.30 -47.96
C MET A 1 26.19 -11.51 -46.92
N ALA A 2 25.04 -12.00 -47.37
CA ALA A 2 23.94 -12.42 -46.52
C ALA A 2 24.22 -13.85 -46.04
N LEU A 3 23.97 -14.13 -44.76
CA LEU A 3 23.86 -15.50 -44.25
C LEU A 3 22.74 -15.52 -43.21
N ALA A 4 21.57 -15.92 -43.70
CA ALA A 4 20.42 -16.33 -42.94
C ALA A 4 20.73 -17.66 -42.24
N ILE A 5 20.33 -17.79 -40.97
CA ILE A 5 20.24 -19.09 -40.30
C ILE A 5 18.76 -19.34 -40.07
N ALA A 6 18.27 -20.37 -40.75
CA ALA A 6 16.89 -20.79 -40.82
C ALA A 6 16.43 -21.40 -39.48
N ALA A 7 15.22 -21.03 -39.07
CA ALA A 7 14.44 -21.76 -38.08
C ALA A 7 13.80 -22.98 -38.77
N SER A 8 14.23 -24.18 -38.39
CA SER A 8 13.60 -25.43 -38.78
C SER A 8 12.76 -25.99 -37.63
N ALA A 9 11.53 -26.33 -37.97
CA ALA A 9 10.45 -26.88 -37.18
C ALA A 9 10.84 -28.05 -36.25
N PHE A 10 10.24 -28.07 -35.05
CA PHE A 10 9.90 -29.31 -34.37
C PHE A 10 8.40 -29.37 -34.09
N SER A 11 7.82 -30.40 -34.69
CA SER A 11 6.45 -30.85 -34.72
C SER A 11 5.93 -31.35 -33.37
N THR A 12 4.66 -31.04 -33.11
CA THR A 12 3.62 -31.97 -32.65
C THR A 12 4.01 -32.97 -31.54
N PHE A 13 3.73 -32.61 -30.28
CA PHE A 13 3.66 -33.59 -29.19
C PHE A 13 2.29 -34.29 -29.20
N PRO A 14 2.23 -35.63 -29.16
CA PRO A 14 0.97 -36.37 -29.17
C PRO A 14 0.32 -36.42 -27.79
N ASN A 15 -1.01 -36.24 -27.78
CA ASN A 15 -1.90 -36.49 -26.64
C ASN A 15 -1.77 -37.95 -26.18
N ARG A 16 -1.43 -38.16 -24.91
CA ARG A 16 -1.45 -39.48 -24.28
C ARG A 16 -2.79 -39.69 -23.57
N GLU A 17 -3.70 -40.41 -24.22
CA GLU A 17 -4.97 -40.84 -23.62
C GLU A 17 -4.73 -41.91 -22.54
N LEU A 18 -5.35 -41.73 -21.37
CA LEU A 18 -5.39 -42.74 -20.30
C LEU A 18 -6.72 -43.52 -20.39
N PRO A 19 -6.72 -44.86 -20.31
CA PRO A 19 -7.92 -45.66 -20.50
C PRO A 19 -8.83 -45.61 -19.26
N ARG A 20 -10.06 -45.13 -19.46
CA ARG A 20 -11.12 -45.06 -18.44
C ARG A 20 -11.87 -46.40 -18.39
N LYS A 21 -11.67 -47.21 -17.34
CA LYS A 21 -12.48 -48.42 -17.09
C LYS A 21 -13.85 -48.01 -16.54
N SER A 22 -14.91 -48.47 -17.22
CA SER A 22 -16.32 -48.29 -16.84
C SER A 22 -16.77 -49.36 -15.85
N VAL A 23 -17.41 -48.95 -14.75
CA VAL A 23 -18.20 -49.84 -13.88
C VAL A 23 -19.58 -49.19 -13.67
N PRO A 24 -20.71 -49.90 -13.87
CA PRO A 24 -22.04 -49.33 -13.74
C PRO A 24 -22.57 -49.50 -12.30
N GLY A 25 -23.12 -48.44 -11.72
CA GLY A 25 -23.71 -48.47 -10.38
C GLY A 25 -24.70 -47.32 -10.17
N LYS A 26 -25.95 -47.69 -9.88
CA LYS A 26 -27.21 -46.92 -9.85
C LYS A 26 -27.18 -45.54 -9.17
N ILE A 27 -27.91 -44.63 -9.80
CA ILE A 27 -28.22 -43.24 -9.44
C ILE A 27 -29.19 -43.18 -8.24
N ALA A 28 -28.85 -42.37 -7.24
CA ALA A 28 -29.80 -41.75 -6.33
C ALA A 28 -29.50 -40.24 -6.28
N THR A 29 -30.43 -39.44 -6.80
CA THR A 29 -30.32 -38.01 -7.04
C THR A 29 -30.70 -37.24 -5.78
N CYS A 30 -29.74 -36.55 -5.15
CA CYS A 30 -29.99 -35.50 -4.17
C CYS A 30 -29.24 -34.25 -4.65
N LEU A 31 -29.90 -33.41 -5.45
CA LEU A 31 -29.38 -32.11 -5.87
C LEU A 31 -29.26 -31.19 -4.65
N PRO A 32 -28.06 -30.72 -4.23
CA PRO A 32 -28.00 -29.50 -3.47
C PRO A 32 -28.26 -28.34 -4.45
N LYS A 33 -29.21 -27.47 -4.10
CA LYS A 33 -29.42 -26.19 -4.79
C LYS A 33 -28.06 -25.53 -5.01
N ARG A 34 -27.68 -25.33 -6.27
CA ARG A 34 -26.63 -24.39 -6.63
C ARG A 34 -27.10 -23.01 -6.19
N GLY A 35 -26.74 -22.63 -4.96
CA GLY A 35 -26.64 -21.23 -4.61
C GLY A 35 -25.60 -20.64 -5.55
N CYS A 36 -26.04 -19.78 -6.45
CA CYS A 36 -25.14 -18.91 -7.17
C CYS A 36 -24.46 -18.05 -6.10
N LEU A 37 -23.25 -18.43 -5.69
CA LEU A 37 -22.43 -17.59 -4.85
C LEU A 37 -22.00 -16.44 -5.75
N ASN A 38 -22.73 -15.33 -5.68
CA ASN A 38 -22.26 -14.06 -6.19
C ASN A 38 -20.86 -13.83 -5.60
N ALA A 39 -19.85 -13.84 -6.45
CA ALA A 39 -18.52 -13.41 -6.08
C ALA A 39 -18.62 -11.95 -5.62
N THR A 40 -18.48 -11.72 -4.31
CA THR A 40 -18.43 -10.38 -3.74
C THR A 40 -17.21 -9.66 -4.30
N LYS A 41 -17.46 -8.62 -5.09
CA LYS A 41 -16.47 -7.75 -5.75
C LYS A 41 -15.83 -6.76 -4.75
N GLY A 42 -15.28 -7.23 -3.64
CA GLY A 42 -14.70 -6.35 -2.60
C GLY A 42 -13.31 -6.79 -2.14
N PRO A 43 -12.37 -5.87 -1.88
CA PRO A 43 -11.13 -6.17 -1.17
C PRO A 43 -11.41 -6.24 0.34
N SER A 44 -10.90 -7.28 0.99
CA SER A 44 -10.99 -7.62 2.42
C SER A 44 -12.34 -8.07 2.97
N SER A 45 -12.45 -9.38 3.28
CA SER A 45 -13.61 -9.97 3.97
C SER A 45 -13.67 -9.69 5.49
N VAL A 46 -12.74 -8.87 5.99
CA VAL A 46 -12.55 -8.59 7.43
C VAL A 46 -13.26 -7.29 7.83
N CYS A 47 -13.70 -6.51 6.84
CA CYS A 47 -14.23 -5.18 7.00
C CYS A 47 -15.71 -5.14 6.61
N GLU A 48 -16.54 -4.46 7.41
CA GLU A 48 -17.92 -4.18 7.02
C GLU A 48 -17.96 -2.96 6.08
N PRO A 49 -18.71 -3.02 4.97
CA PRO A 49 -18.83 -1.88 4.06
C PRO A 49 -19.45 -0.67 4.76
N LEU A 50 -18.96 0.52 4.41
CA LEU A 50 -19.61 1.77 4.78
C LEU A 50 -21.03 1.82 4.20
N PRO A 51 -21.98 2.50 4.88
CA PRO A 51 -23.33 2.65 4.36
C PRO A 51 -23.33 3.36 2.99
N PRO A 52 -24.36 3.12 2.15
CA PRO A 52 -24.46 3.77 0.84
C PRO A 52 -24.48 5.30 0.95
N ASP A 53 -25.05 5.84 2.03
CA ASP A 53 -25.10 7.27 2.36
C ASP A 53 -23.80 7.77 3.02
N ARG A 54 -22.65 7.29 2.57
CA ARG A 54 -21.34 7.74 3.07
C ARG A 54 -21.01 9.16 2.56
N PRO A 55 -20.21 9.94 3.30
CA PRO A 55 -19.72 11.22 2.80
C PRO A 55 -18.88 11.00 1.54
N LEU A 56 -19.09 11.85 0.53
CA LEU A 56 -18.35 11.83 -0.73
C LEU A 56 -17.36 12.99 -0.79
N TRP A 57 -16.31 12.84 -1.60
CA TRP A 57 -15.31 13.88 -1.82
C TRP A 57 -15.93 15.15 -2.45
N PHE A 58 -16.94 14.97 -3.32
CA PHE A 58 -17.69 16.04 -3.96
C PHE A 58 -19.19 15.92 -3.57
N PRO A 59 -19.67 16.74 -2.61
CA PRO A 59 -21.06 16.66 -2.14
C PRO A 59 -22.07 16.86 -3.26
N GLY A 60 -23.08 15.97 -3.34
CA GLY A 60 -24.11 15.99 -4.38
C GLY A 60 -23.77 15.22 -5.66
N SER A 61 -22.58 14.64 -5.75
CA SER A 61 -22.23 13.69 -6.83
C SER A 61 -22.70 12.26 -6.51
N SER A 62 -22.78 11.41 -7.55
CA SER A 62 -22.96 9.97 -7.40
C SER A 62 -21.59 9.27 -7.41
N PRO A 63 -21.30 8.36 -6.46
CA PRO A 63 -20.05 7.60 -6.48
C PRO A 63 -19.99 6.66 -7.70
N PRO A 64 -18.79 6.35 -8.23
CA PRO A 64 -18.62 5.33 -9.25
C PRO A 64 -19.08 3.94 -8.79
N GLU A 65 -19.56 3.09 -9.71
CA GLU A 65 -20.15 1.77 -9.38
C GLU A 65 -19.16 0.79 -8.72
N TRP A 66 -17.86 0.91 -9.01
CA TRP A 66 -16.81 0.08 -8.43
C TRP A 66 -16.35 0.51 -7.04
N LEU A 67 -16.84 1.66 -6.54
CA LEU A 67 -16.59 2.17 -5.20
C LEU A 67 -17.87 1.99 -4.37
N ASP A 68 -17.97 0.84 -3.71
CA ASP A 68 -19.14 0.40 -2.96
C ASP A 68 -19.10 0.77 -1.47
N GLY A 69 -18.00 1.37 -1.00
CA GLY A 69 -17.78 1.64 0.42
C GLY A 69 -17.15 0.47 1.20
N SER A 70 -16.83 -0.65 0.54
CA SER A 70 -16.15 -1.78 1.20
C SER A 70 -14.70 -1.45 1.54
N LEU A 71 -14.10 -0.53 0.79
CA LEU A 71 -12.72 -0.11 0.97
C LEU A 71 -12.57 0.91 2.12
N PRO A 72 -11.57 0.75 3.00
CA PRO A 72 -11.28 1.76 4.02
C PRO A 72 -10.85 3.07 3.36
N GLY A 73 -11.50 4.17 3.73
CA GLY A 73 -11.22 5.48 3.13
C GLY A 73 -11.86 5.73 1.76
N ASP A 74 -12.90 4.98 1.41
CA ASP A 74 -13.73 5.22 0.22
C ASP A 74 -14.61 6.47 0.40
N PHE A 75 -14.26 7.53 -0.33
CA PHE A 75 -15.04 8.77 -0.47
C PHE A 75 -15.57 8.97 -1.91
N GLY A 76 -15.61 7.91 -2.73
CA GLY A 76 -16.06 7.99 -4.13
C GLY A 76 -15.14 8.80 -5.06
N PHE A 77 -13.86 8.95 -4.71
CA PHE A 77 -12.88 9.70 -5.51
C PHE A 77 -12.19 8.79 -6.52
N ASP A 78 -12.69 8.77 -7.75
CA ASP A 78 -11.98 8.24 -8.93
C ASP A 78 -12.49 8.91 -10.21
N PRO A 79 -12.22 10.22 -10.41
CA PRO A 79 -12.75 10.96 -11.56
C PRO A 79 -12.17 10.49 -12.91
N LEU A 80 -11.02 9.82 -12.89
CA LEU A 80 -10.35 9.31 -14.10
C LEU A 80 -10.68 7.84 -14.40
N GLY A 81 -11.41 7.16 -13.50
CA GLY A 81 -11.77 5.75 -13.66
C GLY A 81 -10.59 4.80 -13.65
N LEU A 82 -9.51 5.12 -12.93
CA LEU A 82 -8.32 4.28 -12.86
C LEU A 82 -8.64 2.92 -12.20
N GLY A 83 -9.56 2.92 -11.24
CA GLY A 83 -9.97 1.74 -10.47
C GLY A 83 -11.15 0.97 -11.07
N SER A 84 -11.52 1.20 -12.34
CA SER A 84 -12.70 0.55 -12.93
C SER A 84 -12.59 -0.98 -13.00
N ASP A 85 -11.38 -1.51 -13.16
CA ASP A 85 -11.10 -2.94 -13.12
C ASP A 85 -10.85 -3.42 -11.68
N PRO A 86 -11.57 -4.43 -11.17
CA PRO A 86 -11.36 -4.98 -9.83
C PRO A 86 -9.94 -5.45 -9.52
N GLU A 87 -9.17 -5.92 -10.51
CA GLU A 87 -7.77 -6.33 -10.29
C GLU A 87 -6.85 -5.11 -10.09
N LEU A 88 -7.01 -4.09 -10.94
CA LEU A 88 -6.32 -2.81 -10.79
C LEU A 88 -6.69 -2.11 -9.48
N LEU A 89 -7.96 -2.13 -9.09
CA LEU A 89 -8.41 -1.54 -7.83
C LEU A 89 -7.72 -2.18 -6.61
N LYS A 90 -7.57 -3.51 -6.61
CA LYS A 90 -6.84 -4.22 -5.55
C LYS A 90 -5.36 -3.84 -5.54
N TRP A 91 -4.74 -3.73 -6.72
CA TRP A 91 -3.36 -3.28 -6.84
C TRP A 91 -3.17 -1.86 -6.32
N PHE A 92 -4.05 -0.92 -6.70
CA PHE A 92 -3.99 0.46 -6.25
C PHE A 92 -4.26 0.60 -4.76
N ALA A 93 -5.16 -0.20 -4.17
CA ALA A 93 -5.36 -0.22 -2.73
C ALA A 93 -4.08 -0.65 -1.98
N GLN A 94 -3.36 -1.67 -2.49
CA GLN A 94 -2.10 -2.10 -1.90
C GLN A 94 -0.98 -1.07 -2.11
N ALA A 95 -0.92 -0.46 -3.29
CA ALA A 95 0.03 0.59 -3.60
C ALA A 95 -0.19 1.79 -2.68
N GLU A 96 -1.42 2.28 -2.55
CA GLU A 96 -1.80 3.37 -1.65
C GLU A 96 -1.38 3.08 -0.21
N LEU A 97 -1.66 1.87 0.28
CA LEU A 97 -1.32 1.44 1.64
C LEU A 97 0.21 1.45 1.88
N MET A 98 1.02 1.00 0.92
CA MET A 98 2.49 1.07 1.03
C MET A 98 3.01 2.50 0.96
N HIS A 99 2.53 3.31 0.00
CA HIS A 99 2.95 4.71 -0.11
C HIS A 99 2.56 5.51 1.14
N ALA A 100 1.38 5.27 1.69
CA ALA A 100 0.91 5.84 2.95
C ALA A 100 1.87 5.53 4.12
N ARG A 101 2.24 4.25 4.31
CA ARG A 101 3.13 3.84 5.41
C ARG A 101 4.53 4.45 5.28
N TRP A 102 5.10 4.41 4.08
CA TRP A 102 6.41 5.02 3.82
C TRP A 102 6.38 6.53 4.01
N ALA A 103 5.34 7.21 3.53
CA ALA A 103 5.20 8.65 3.71
C ALA A 103 5.04 9.03 5.19
N MET A 104 4.27 8.27 5.98
CA MET A 104 4.16 8.51 7.43
C MET A 104 5.50 8.37 8.13
N LEU A 105 6.30 7.35 7.79
CA LEU A 105 7.65 7.17 8.33
C LEU A 105 8.59 8.30 7.88
N ALA A 106 8.53 8.71 6.62
CA ALA A 106 9.35 9.79 6.08
C ALA A 106 9.03 11.14 6.76
N VAL A 107 7.75 11.51 6.86
CA VAL A 107 7.30 12.74 7.51
C VAL A 107 7.72 12.77 8.98
N ALA A 108 7.54 11.67 9.71
CA ALA A 108 8.01 11.57 11.09
C ALA A 108 9.54 11.68 11.19
N GLY A 109 10.27 11.01 10.29
CA GLY A 109 11.73 11.04 10.23
C GLY A 109 12.34 12.38 9.80
N ILE A 110 11.56 13.26 9.17
CA ILE A 110 11.96 14.63 8.85
C ILE A 110 11.62 15.57 10.00
N LEU A 111 10.36 15.56 10.46
CA LEU A 111 9.87 16.52 11.44
C LEU A 111 10.43 16.30 12.84
N ILE A 112 10.55 15.05 13.30
CA ILE A 112 11.00 14.78 14.68
C ILE A 112 12.45 15.25 14.87
N PRO A 113 13.42 14.91 13.99
CA PRO A 113 14.79 15.36 14.20
C PRO A 113 14.97 16.88 14.01
N GLU A 114 14.29 17.53 13.06
CA GLU A 114 14.31 19.00 12.96
C GLU A 114 13.74 19.68 14.20
N TRP A 115 12.68 19.09 14.77
CA TRP A 115 12.09 19.63 16.00
C TRP A 115 13.04 19.48 17.19
N LEU A 116 13.73 18.34 17.29
CA LEU A 116 14.75 18.11 18.30
C LEU A 116 15.98 19.02 18.13
N GLU A 117 16.36 19.32 16.89
CA GLU A 117 17.39 20.32 16.59
C GLU A 117 16.96 21.73 17.01
N SER A 118 15.71 22.11 16.72
CA SER A 118 15.15 23.40 17.15
C SER A 118 15.16 23.57 18.68
N LEU A 119 15.14 22.46 19.42
CA LEU A 119 15.25 22.43 20.89
C LEU A 119 16.70 22.32 21.40
N GLY A 120 17.69 22.18 20.52
CA GLY A 120 19.11 22.06 20.85
C GLY A 120 19.57 20.67 21.31
N PHE A 121 18.78 19.61 21.06
CA PHE A 121 19.18 18.23 21.39
C PHE A 121 20.07 17.59 20.31
N ILE A 122 19.96 18.08 19.07
CA ILE A 122 20.69 17.60 17.89
C ILE A 122 21.29 18.84 17.23
N GLU A 123 22.47 18.71 16.64
CA GLU A 123 23.13 19.81 15.92
C GLU A 123 23.22 19.51 14.43
N ASN A 124 22.98 20.54 13.61
CA ASN A 124 23.14 20.55 12.16
C ASN A 124 22.38 19.40 11.48
N PHE A 125 21.06 19.33 11.63
CA PHE A 125 20.21 18.35 10.94
C PHE A 125 19.49 18.99 9.75
N SER A 126 19.78 18.52 8.55
CA SER A 126 19.03 18.90 7.34
C SER A 126 18.68 17.63 6.62
N TRP A 127 17.39 17.30 6.57
CA TRP A 127 16.92 16.00 6.06
C TRP A 127 17.35 15.76 4.60
N TYR A 128 17.42 16.82 3.80
CA TYR A 128 17.82 16.73 2.39
C TYR A 128 19.34 16.65 2.19
N ASP A 129 20.15 17.11 3.15
CA ASP A 129 21.62 17.02 3.09
C ASP A 129 22.17 15.74 3.75
N VAL A 130 21.35 15.01 4.51
CA VAL A 130 21.76 13.80 5.25
C VAL A 130 22.39 12.76 4.31
N GLY A 131 21.90 12.62 3.09
CA GLY A 131 22.44 11.64 2.12
C GLY A 131 23.88 11.91 1.65
N ALA A 132 24.37 13.15 1.77
CA ALA A 132 25.72 13.53 1.35
C ALA A 132 26.76 13.43 2.48
N ARG A 133 26.33 13.10 3.71
CA ARG A 133 27.22 13.03 4.87
C ARG A 133 28.08 11.78 4.82
N GLU A 134 29.23 11.84 5.47
CA GLU A 134 30.08 10.67 5.65
C GLU A 134 29.51 9.76 6.74
N TYR A 135 29.42 8.48 6.41
CA TYR A 135 28.97 7.42 7.29
C TYR A 135 30.10 6.41 7.53
N PHE A 136 29.83 5.40 8.36
CA PHE A 136 30.77 4.31 8.61
C PHE A 136 31.11 3.47 7.37
N ALA A 137 30.27 3.52 6.33
CA ALA A 137 30.44 2.78 5.09
C ALA A 137 30.06 3.66 3.89
N ASP A 138 30.59 3.29 2.72
CA ASP A 138 30.29 3.98 1.47
C ASP A 138 28.78 3.92 1.14
N PRO A 139 28.17 5.01 0.62
CA PRO A 139 26.75 5.04 0.27
C PRO A 139 26.31 3.91 -0.67
N THR A 140 27.18 3.48 -1.59
CA THR A 140 26.88 2.36 -2.50
C THR A 140 26.75 1.04 -1.76
N THR A 141 27.56 0.82 -0.72
CA THR A 141 27.50 -0.39 0.11
C THR A 141 26.21 -0.41 0.93
N LEU A 142 25.85 0.72 1.54
CA LEU A 142 24.58 0.87 2.26
C LEU A 142 23.39 0.62 1.33
N PHE A 143 23.44 1.16 0.11
CA PHE A 143 22.40 0.96 -0.90
C PHE A 143 22.25 -0.50 -1.32
N VAL A 144 23.35 -1.23 -1.58
CA VAL A 144 23.30 -2.66 -1.96
C VAL A 144 22.74 -3.51 -0.83
N VAL A 145 23.16 -3.25 0.42
CA VAL A 145 22.61 -3.95 1.59
C VAL A 145 21.11 -3.66 1.73
N GLN A 146 20.70 -2.41 1.57
CA GLN A 146 19.29 -2.01 1.58
C GLN A 146 18.50 -2.73 0.49
N LEU A 147 19.01 -2.80 -0.75
CA LEU A 147 18.36 -3.54 -1.85
C LEU A 147 18.22 -5.03 -1.55
N GLY A 148 19.25 -5.67 -0.96
CA GLY A 148 19.19 -7.08 -0.59
C GLY A 148 18.12 -7.36 0.47
N LEU A 149 18.10 -6.56 1.54
CA LEU A 149 17.14 -6.72 2.64
C LEU A 149 15.71 -6.35 2.23
N MET A 150 15.53 -5.18 1.60
CA MET A 150 14.22 -4.74 1.12
C MET A 150 13.71 -5.61 -0.01
N GLY A 151 14.58 -6.09 -0.89
CA GLY A 151 14.21 -7.03 -1.96
C GLY A 151 13.67 -8.36 -1.41
N TRP A 152 14.23 -8.86 -0.31
CA TRP A 152 13.67 -10.03 0.37
C TRP A 152 12.29 -9.76 0.98
N VAL A 153 12.15 -8.65 1.72
CA VAL A 153 10.88 -8.28 2.39
C VAL A 153 9.77 -8.02 1.37
N GLU A 154 10.05 -7.19 0.36
CA GLU A 154 9.11 -6.87 -0.71
C GLU A 154 8.83 -8.08 -1.60
N GLY A 155 9.81 -8.96 -1.84
CA GLY A 155 9.61 -10.21 -2.57
C GLY A 155 8.59 -11.13 -1.86
N ARG A 156 8.68 -11.23 -0.53
CA ARG A 156 7.68 -11.96 0.28
C ARG A 156 6.31 -11.28 0.25
N ARG A 157 6.25 -9.95 0.37
CA ARG A 157 5.00 -9.19 0.26
C ARG A 157 4.36 -9.37 -1.13
N TRP A 158 5.16 -9.35 -2.18
CA TRP A 158 4.71 -9.53 -3.55
C TRP A 158 4.16 -10.95 -3.79
N ALA A 159 4.82 -11.97 -3.25
CA ALA A 159 4.32 -13.34 -3.29
C ALA A 159 2.96 -13.48 -2.60
N ASP A 160 2.75 -12.83 -1.46
CA ASP A 160 1.44 -12.81 -0.77
C ASP A 160 0.36 -12.09 -1.58
N MET A 161 0.71 -11.02 -2.30
CA MET A 161 -0.24 -10.30 -3.16
C MET A 161 -0.68 -11.12 -4.38
N ILE A 162 0.21 -11.93 -4.97
CA ILE A 162 -0.14 -12.83 -6.08
C ILE A 162 -0.90 -14.04 -5.58
N ASN A 163 -0.42 -14.68 -4.50
CA ASN A 163 -0.99 -15.89 -3.92
C ASN A 163 -1.23 -15.69 -2.42
N PRO A 164 -2.40 -15.17 -2.02
CA PRO A 164 -2.71 -14.87 -0.62
C PRO A 164 -2.53 -16.10 0.28
N GLY A 165 -1.74 -15.96 1.33
CA GLY A 165 -1.49 -17.03 2.31
C GLY A 165 -0.40 -18.03 1.92
N CYS A 166 0.34 -17.81 0.82
CA CYS A 166 1.56 -18.60 0.55
C CYS A 166 2.74 -18.19 1.44
N VAL A 167 2.68 -17.00 2.05
CA VAL A 167 3.71 -16.43 2.92
C VAL A 167 3.14 -16.29 4.33
N ASP A 168 3.24 -17.36 5.13
CA ASP A 168 2.90 -17.27 6.54
C ASP A 168 4.03 -16.64 7.36
N ILE A 169 3.63 -15.82 8.33
CA ILE A 169 4.54 -15.16 9.29
C ILE A 169 4.55 -15.91 10.63
N GLU A 170 3.43 -16.56 10.98
CA GLU A 170 3.33 -17.37 12.19
C GLU A 170 3.83 -18.80 11.92
N PRO A 171 4.60 -19.41 12.84
CA PRO A 171 4.93 -20.83 12.74
C PRO A 171 3.64 -21.65 12.72
N THR A 172 3.55 -22.62 11.81
CA THR A 172 2.34 -23.41 11.63
C THR A 172 2.13 -24.31 12.85
N LEU A 173 1.26 -23.87 13.77
CA LEU A 173 0.85 -24.67 14.92
C LEU A 173 -0.26 -25.64 14.49
N PRO A 174 -0.12 -26.96 14.70
CA PRO A 174 -1.04 -27.97 14.16
C PRO A 174 -2.49 -27.84 14.63
N ASN A 175 -2.75 -27.14 15.75
CA ASN A 175 -4.06 -27.05 16.38
C ASN A 175 -4.76 -25.68 16.25
N LYS A 176 -4.15 -24.69 15.56
CA LYS A 176 -4.73 -23.35 15.39
C LYS A 176 -5.16 -23.16 13.94
N LYS A 177 -6.45 -22.89 13.71
CA LYS A 177 -6.93 -22.52 12.38
C LYS A 177 -6.28 -21.20 11.97
N LYS A 178 -5.72 -21.15 10.77
CA LYS A 178 -5.18 -19.90 10.22
C LYS A 178 -6.31 -18.88 10.06
N PRO A 179 -6.11 -17.62 10.46
CA PRO A 179 -7.06 -16.57 10.14
C PRO A 179 -7.19 -16.43 8.61
N LYS A 180 -8.31 -15.88 8.14
CA LYS A 180 -8.47 -15.60 6.71
C LYS A 180 -7.34 -14.65 6.27
N PRO A 181 -6.64 -14.95 5.16
CA PRO A 181 -5.59 -14.07 4.66
C PRO A 181 -6.20 -12.75 4.20
N ASP A 182 -5.61 -11.65 4.64
CA ASP A 182 -6.00 -10.30 4.25
C ASP A 182 -4.77 -9.55 3.76
N VAL A 183 -4.66 -9.43 2.44
CA VAL A 183 -3.47 -8.89 1.77
C VAL A 183 -3.26 -7.44 2.21
N GLY A 184 -2.02 -7.10 2.60
CA GLY A 184 -1.65 -5.78 3.12
C GLY A 184 -1.75 -5.63 4.65
N TYR A 185 -2.41 -6.58 5.31
CA TYR A 185 -2.57 -6.65 6.77
C TYR A 185 -2.04 -7.98 7.33
N PRO A 186 -0.70 -8.17 7.33
CA PRO A 186 -0.06 -9.43 7.71
C PRO A 186 -0.43 -9.89 9.14
N GLY A 187 -0.54 -8.95 10.07
CA GLY A 187 -0.77 -9.22 11.49
C GLY A 187 0.25 -10.19 12.08
N GLY A 188 -0.20 -11.01 13.04
CA GLY A 188 0.65 -11.95 13.75
C GLY A 188 1.59 -11.26 14.75
N LEU A 189 2.38 -12.04 15.48
CA LEU A 189 3.14 -11.52 16.62
C LEU A 189 4.15 -10.43 16.23
N TRP A 190 4.70 -10.49 15.00
CA TRP A 190 5.71 -9.55 14.52
C TRP A 190 5.15 -8.19 14.07
N PHE A 191 3.95 -8.17 13.48
CA PHE A 191 3.37 -6.93 12.91
C PHE A 191 2.15 -6.41 13.69
N ASP A 192 1.54 -7.24 14.54
CA ASP A 192 0.42 -6.88 15.40
C ASP A 192 0.52 -7.62 16.75
N PRO A 193 1.51 -7.28 17.61
CA PRO A 193 1.68 -7.93 18.91
C PRO A 193 0.50 -7.68 19.86
N LEU A 194 -0.22 -6.57 19.69
CA LEU A 194 -1.37 -6.18 20.51
C LEU A 194 -2.71 -6.71 19.97
N MET A 195 -2.71 -7.38 18.81
CA MET A 195 -3.88 -7.97 18.15
C MET A 195 -5.00 -6.97 17.85
N TRP A 196 -4.67 -5.70 17.61
CA TRP A 196 -5.65 -4.65 17.31
C TRP A 196 -6.17 -4.72 15.87
N GLY A 197 -5.45 -5.38 14.97
CA GLY A 197 -5.83 -5.59 13.58
C GLY A 197 -6.74 -6.80 13.35
N ARG A 198 -6.99 -7.61 14.39
CA ARG A 198 -7.82 -8.84 14.33
C ARG A 198 -8.95 -8.75 15.38
N GLY A 199 -10.00 -8.01 15.05
CA GLY A 199 -11.16 -7.77 15.91
C GLY A 199 -12.49 -7.79 15.15
N SER A 200 -13.53 -7.16 15.69
CA SER A 200 -14.79 -6.99 14.96
C SER A 200 -14.59 -6.13 13.69
N PRO A 201 -15.41 -6.34 12.64
CA PRO A 201 -15.21 -5.67 11.35
C PRO A 201 -15.28 -4.14 11.41
N GLU A 202 -16.17 -3.59 12.24
CA GLU A 202 -16.37 -2.15 12.40
C GLU A 202 -15.13 -1.41 12.94
N PRO A 203 -14.54 -1.76 14.10
CA PRO A 203 -13.35 -1.05 14.61
C PRO A 203 -12.14 -1.26 13.70
N VAL A 204 -12.01 -2.42 13.06
CA VAL A 204 -10.94 -2.65 12.08
C VAL A 204 -11.08 -1.69 10.89
N MET A 205 -12.30 -1.48 10.38
CA MET A 205 -12.55 -0.48 9.34
C MET A 205 -12.21 0.93 9.77
N VAL A 206 -12.56 1.32 11.00
CA VAL A 206 -12.24 2.64 11.55
C VAL A 206 -10.72 2.84 11.65
N LEU A 207 -9.98 1.83 12.13
CA LEU A 207 -8.52 1.90 12.25
C LEU A 207 -7.83 1.99 10.89
N ARG A 208 -8.25 1.17 9.93
CA ARG A 208 -7.72 1.22 8.55
C ARG A 208 -8.04 2.54 7.85
N THR A 209 -9.23 3.07 8.07
CA THR A 209 -9.60 4.40 7.56
C THR A 209 -8.73 5.49 8.17
N LYS A 210 -8.40 5.40 9.46
CA LYS A 210 -7.44 6.31 10.11
C LYS A 210 -6.04 6.16 9.52
N GLU A 211 -5.57 4.94 9.29
CA GLU A 211 -4.27 4.68 8.65
C GLU A 211 -4.19 5.34 7.27
N ILE A 212 -5.16 5.09 6.39
CA ILE A 212 -5.17 5.64 5.02
C ILE A 212 -5.31 7.17 5.04
N LYS A 213 -6.14 7.74 5.91
CA LYS A 213 -6.26 9.21 6.02
C LYS A 213 -4.96 9.88 6.46
N ASN A 214 -4.31 9.35 7.49
CA ASN A 214 -3.00 9.86 7.93
C ASN A 214 -1.94 9.64 6.84
N GLY A 215 -2.00 8.50 6.13
CA GLY A 215 -1.18 8.20 4.98
C GLY A 215 -1.30 9.20 3.84
N ARG A 216 -2.53 9.52 3.41
CA ARG A 216 -2.81 10.53 2.38
C ARG A 216 -2.29 11.91 2.79
N LEU A 217 -2.53 12.31 4.05
CA LEU A 217 -1.98 13.54 4.59
C LEU A 217 -0.45 13.55 4.57
N ALA A 218 0.18 12.44 4.95
CA ALA A 218 1.63 12.30 4.97
C ALA A 218 2.24 12.32 3.56
N MET A 219 1.60 11.71 2.56
CA MET A 219 2.05 11.78 1.17
C MET A 219 2.06 13.22 0.65
N LEU A 220 1.01 14.00 0.95
CA LEU A 220 0.94 15.42 0.61
C LEU A 220 1.98 16.24 1.38
N ALA A 221 2.16 15.96 2.68
CA ALA A 221 3.14 16.66 3.51
C ALA A 221 4.58 16.40 3.01
N PHE A 222 4.93 15.16 2.67
CA PHE A 222 6.25 14.82 2.13
C PHE A 222 6.54 15.56 0.82
N ILE A 223 5.59 15.54 -0.13
CA ILE A 223 5.73 16.31 -1.37
C ILE A 223 5.87 17.80 -1.07
N GLY A 224 5.09 18.33 -0.12
CA GLY A 224 5.19 19.70 0.38
C GLY A 224 6.58 20.03 0.90
N PHE A 225 7.18 19.16 1.72
CA PHE A 225 8.52 19.35 2.26
C PHE A 225 9.59 19.34 1.17
N CYS A 226 9.48 18.44 0.18
CA CYS A 226 10.39 18.44 -0.96
C CYS A 226 10.34 19.77 -1.73
N PHE A 227 9.14 20.26 -2.05
CA PHE A 227 9.00 21.54 -2.75
C PHE A 227 9.47 22.72 -1.88
N GLN A 228 9.11 22.74 -0.60
CA GLN A 228 9.55 23.79 0.32
C GLN A 228 11.08 23.84 0.41
N ALA A 229 11.76 22.69 0.59
CA ALA A 229 13.21 22.64 0.61
C ALA A 229 13.85 23.16 -0.70
N VAL A 230 13.25 22.85 -1.86
CA VAL A 230 13.74 23.35 -3.16
C VAL A 230 13.59 24.86 -3.31
N TYR A 231 12.48 25.44 -2.85
CA TYR A 231 12.19 26.86 -3.04
C TYR A 231 12.78 27.76 -1.96
N THR A 232 12.75 27.35 -0.69
CA THR A 232 13.20 28.17 0.43
C THR A 232 14.60 27.82 0.89
N GLY A 233 15.10 26.62 0.57
CA GLY A 233 16.40 26.14 1.06
C GLY A 233 16.44 25.92 2.58
N GLN A 234 15.27 25.83 3.22
CA GLN A 234 15.10 25.71 4.67
C GLN A 234 14.27 24.48 5.03
N GLY A 235 14.41 24.02 6.28
CA GLY A 235 13.62 22.90 6.82
C GLY A 235 12.12 23.24 6.93
N PRO A 236 11.20 22.27 6.84
CA PRO A 236 9.78 22.51 7.03
C PRO A 236 9.41 23.20 8.34
N ILE A 237 10.15 22.97 9.45
CA ILE A 237 9.85 23.66 10.71
C ILE A 237 10.21 25.14 10.65
N GLU A 238 11.34 25.49 10.04
CA GLU A 238 11.75 26.90 9.86
C GLU A 238 10.74 27.64 8.98
N ASN A 239 10.33 27.00 7.87
CA ASN A 239 9.28 27.53 6.98
C ASN A 239 7.96 27.75 7.72
N LEU A 240 7.59 26.81 8.62
CA LEU A 240 6.40 26.95 9.46
C LEU A 240 6.53 28.12 10.42
N MET A 241 7.66 28.26 11.10
CA MET A 241 7.90 29.35 12.05
C MET A 241 7.92 30.71 11.35
N ALA A 242 8.54 30.81 10.17
CA ALA A 242 8.53 32.02 9.35
C ALA A 242 7.12 32.40 8.90
N HIS A 243 6.31 31.43 8.47
CA HIS A 243 4.93 31.66 8.08
C HIS A 243 4.04 32.07 9.26
N ILE A 244 4.24 31.47 10.44
CA ILE A 244 3.49 31.84 11.65
C ILE A 244 3.85 33.26 12.11
N ALA A 245 5.11 33.67 11.97
CA ALA A 245 5.57 34.99 12.37
C ALA A 245 4.95 36.11 11.51
N ASP A 246 4.81 35.89 10.20
CA ASP A 246 4.16 36.82 9.28
C ASP A 246 3.45 36.08 8.13
N PRO A 247 2.19 35.64 8.32
CA PRO A 247 1.49 34.85 7.31
C PRO A 247 1.11 35.67 6.07
N GLY A 248 1.06 37.00 6.20
CA GLY A 248 0.69 37.91 5.10
C GLY A 248 1.80 38.03 4.06
N HIS A 249 3.06 38.04 4.50
CA HIS A 249 4.21 38.24 3.62
C HIS A 249 5.03 36.97 3.42
N CYS A 250 5.27 36.15 4.46
CA CYS A 250 6.04 34.92 4.37
C CYS A 250 5.19 33.78 3.81
N ASN A 251 5.01 33.74 2.49
CA ASN A 251 4.21 32.74 1.80
C ASN A 251 4.87 32.34 0.47
N ILE A 252 4.16 31.54 -0.35
CA ILE A 252 4.67 31.11 -1.65
C ILE A 252 5.13 32.27 -2.53
N PHE A 253 4.46 33.43 -2.48
CA PHE A 253 4.83 34.59 -3.29
C PHE A 253 6.17 35.17 -2.87
N SER A 254 6.50 35.20 -1.57
CA SER A 254 7.82 35.67 -1.11
C SER A 254 8.99 34.87 -1.70
N ALA A 255 8.80 33.58 -2.00
CA ALA A 255 9.82 32.77 -2.64
C ALA A 255 9.94 33.02 -4.16
N PHE A 256 8.85 33.43 -4.83
CA PHE A 256 8.83 33.66 -6.28
C PHE A 256 9.04 35.12 -6.70
N THR A 257 8.72 36.09 -5.84
CA THR A 257 8.84 37.53 -6.17
C THR A 257 10.15 38.17 -5.69
N SER A 258 10.99 37.42 -4.97
CA SER A 258 12.26 37.91 -4.42
C SER A 258 13.47 37.74 -5.36
N GLN A 259 13.23 37.46 -6.65
CA GLN A 259 14.27 37.48 -7.70
C GLN A 259 14.44 38.84 -8.35
#